data_AF-A0A7V9DTT6-F1
#
_entry.id   AF-A0A7V9DTT6-F1
#
_cell.length_a   1.000
_cell.length_b   1.000
_cell.length_c   1.000
_cell.angle_alpha   90.00
_cell.angle_beta   90.00
_cell.angle_gamma   90.00
#
_symmetry.space_group_name_H-M   'P 1'
#
loop_
_entity.id
_entity.type
_entity.pdbx_description
1 polymer ?
#
loop_
_entity_poly.entity_id
_entity_poly.type
_entity_poly.pdbx_seq_one_letter_code
_entity_poly.pdbx_strand_id
1 'polypeptide(L)'
;MEAASVAGEEVSVAELVAATGLSVDIALPLLDQAVQAHLLTLPVDAPGTARFVHALVRDGVYDNIGPSDRRRMHRALAEVVAAAETGRRERIAAVASHLARGATTPADHLRAATSSRQAGREALAELAYAEAAGQFRTALHSMAMAGGAAATERAEMLLDLAFAEYRSGAFGGALEHCRLAAKVAEVEKRWDLLARAALLVDGVAVEGGGVLVALCRLAFTLVPEEQLSLRAQLQARLAYAAVEDGDLASAQRMSVDSLALAERTDDPAALIAGLRARHQALAGPEYARERLQLGTRAIELAGRGEPLAALWGRLWRIGAAFELGDLVGIDGGHRAHAPDDSWAVDTDKWSVGAGFQRCGLSRDHLASEFS
;
A
#
# COMPACT_ATOMS: atom_id res chain seq x y z
N MET A 1 -38.14 -3.21 -1.55
CA MET A 1 -37.20 -3.31 -2.69
C MET A 1 -36.19 -2.17 -2.72
N GLU A 2 -36.61 -0.91 -2.76
CA GLU A 2 -35.67 0.25 -2.82
C GLU A 2 -34.65 0.25 -1.68
N ALA A 3 -35.10 0.20 -0.41
CA ALA A 3 -34.20 0.16 0.74
C ALA A 3 -33.21 -1.03 0.70
N ALA A 4 -33.65 -2.21 0.25
CA ALA A 4 -32.78 -3.37 0.05
C ALA A 4 -31.72 -3.11 -1.01
N SER A 5 -32.10 -2.50 -2.13
CA SER A 5 -31.14 -2.18 -3.18
C SER A 5 -30.06 -1.18 -2.71
N VAL A 6 -30.41 -0.25 -1.81
CA VAL A 6 -29.49 0.71 -1.22
C VAL A 6 -28.55 0.06 -0.21
N ALA A 7 -29.04 -0.91 0.57
CA ALA A 7 -28.26 -1.62 1.58
C ALA A 7 -27.17 -2.52 0.98
N GLY A 8 -27.50 -3.28 -0.07
CA GLY A 8 -26.52 -4.16 -0.72
C GLY A 8 -27.16 -5.33 -1.46
N GLU A 9 -26.31 -6.25 -1.92
CA GLU A 9 -26.75 -7.51 -2.52
C GLU A 9 -27.33 -8.48 -1.47
N GLU A 10 -26.76 -8.46 -0.27
CA GLU A 10 -27.18 -9.20 0.91
C GLU A 10 -27.41 -8.22 2.07
N VAL A 11 -28.53 -8.36 2.77
CA VAL A 11 -28.93 -7.42 3.81
C VAL A 11 -29.72 -8.09 4.92
N SER A 12 -29.49 -7.66 6.16
CA SER A 12 -30.29 -8.09 7.31
C SER A 12 -31.72 -7.55 7.21
N VAL A 13 -32.70 -8.41 7.43
CA VAL A 13 -34.12 -8.03 7.52
C VAL A 13 -34.34 -7.05 8.67
N ALA A 14 -33.62 -7.21 9.79
CA ALA A 14 -33.70 -6.27 10.91
C ALA A 14 -33.19 -4.87 10.53
N GLU A 15 -32.11 -4.79 9.76
CA GLU A 15 -31.59 -3.51 9.25
C GLU A 15 -32.56 -2.84 8.28
N LEU A 16 -33.20 -3.62 7.41
CA LEU A 16 -34.24 -3.12 6.50
C LEU A 16 -35.44 -2.53 7.24
N VAL A 17 -35.94 -3.25 8.24
CA VAL A 17 -37.05 -2.81 9.09
C VAL A 17 -36.67 -1.50 9.79
N ALA A 18 -35.51 -1.45 10.43
CA ALA A 18 -35.03 -0.27 11.14
C ALA A 18 -34.82 0.94 10.19
N ALA A 19 -34.22 0.73 9.02
CA ALA A 19 -33.91 1.81 8.07
C ALA A 19 -35.16 2.36 7.35
N THR A 20 -36.19 1.54 7.18
CA THR A 20 -37.46 1.95 6.54
C THR A 20 -38.46 2.53 7.54
N GLY A 21 -38.31 2.23 8.84
CA GLY A 21 -39.27 2.60 9.88
C GLY A 21 -40.60 1.82 9.80
N LEU A 22 -40.66 0.77 8.98
CA LEU A 22 -41.83 -0.11 8.91
C LEU A 22 -41.88 -1.01 10.14
N SER A 23 -43.09 -1.42 10.56
CA SER A 23 -43.21 -2.50 11.54
C SER A 23 -42.84 -3.85 10.90
N VAL A 24 -42.41 -4.80 11.72
CA VAL A 24 -42.11 -6.18 11.28
C VAL A 24 -43.33 -6.80 10.59
N ASP A 25 -44.53 -6.57 11.13
CA ASP A 25 -45.80 -7.08 10.58
C ASP A 25 -46.11 -6.58 9.17
N ILE A 26 -45.58 -5.41 8.77
CA ILE A 26 -45.72 -4.87 7.42
C ILE A 26 -44.55 -5.31 6.55
N ALA A 27 -43.34 -5.35 7.09
CA ALA A 27 -42.13 -5.65 6.34
C ALA A 27 -42.06 -7.12 5.87
N LEU A 28 -42.42 -8.08 6.72
CA LEU A 28 -42.34 -9.51 6.37
C LEU A 28 -43.25 -9.87 5.17
N PRO A 29 -44.54 -9.49 5.13
CA PRO A 29 -45.38 -9.75 3.96
C PRO A 29 -44.84 -9.12 2.66
N LEU A 30 -44.21 -7.94 2.72
CA LEU A 30 -43.59 -7.31 1.56
C LEU A 30 -42.34 -8.06 1.07
N LEU A 31 -41.57 -8.63 1.99
CA LEU A 31 -40.45 -9.50 1.66
C LEU A 31 -40.93 -10.81 1.03
N ASP A 32 -41.98 -11.43 1.57
CA ASP A 32 -42.60 -12.64 1.00
C ASP A 32 -43.09 -12.39 -0.43
N GLN A 33 -43.70 -11.24 -0.70
CA GLN A 33 -44.09 -10.84 -2.06
C GLN A 33 -42.88 -10.72 -3.00
N ALA A 34 -41.77 -10.13 -2.53
CA ALA A 34 -40.55 -10.03 -3.32
C ALA A 34 -39.88 -11.39 -3.59
N VAL A 35 -39.97 -12.33 -2.63
CA VAL A 35 -39.52 -13.72 -2.79
C VAL A 35 -40.41 -14.46 -3.78
N GLN A 36 -41.73 -14.35 -3.68
CA GLN A 36 -42.68 -14.93 -4.63
C GLN A 36 -42.45 -14.41 -6.07
N ALA A 37 -42.13 -13.12 -6.20
CA ALA A 37 -41.75 -12.50 -7.47
C ALA A 37 -40.34 -12.85 -7.97
N HIS A 38 -39.59 -13.70 -7.26
CA HIS A 38 -38.22 -14.11 -7.60
C HIS A 38 -37.23 -12.93 -7.71
N LEU A 39 -37.45 -11.89 -6.90
CA LEU A 39 -36.53 -10.75 -6.80
C LEU A 39 -35.53 -10.92 -5.66
N LEU A 40 -35.98 -11.54 -4.57
CA LEU A 40 -35.18 -11.83 -3.38
C LEU A 40 -35.23 -13.33 -3.04
N THR A 41 -34.25 -13.77 -2.28
CA THR A 41 -34.22 -15.06 -1.58
C THR A 41 -33.99 -14.82 -0.10
N LEU A 42 -34.50 -15.73 0.73
CA LEU A 42 -34.20 -15.82 2.16
C LEU A 42 -33.38 -17.11 2.36
N PRO A 43 -32.04 -17.02 2.41
CA PRO A 43 -31.18 -18.20 2.49
C PRO A 43 -31.42 -18.98 3.77
N VAL A 44 -31.50 -20.31 3.67
CA VAL A 44 -31.75 -21.19 4.84
C VAL A 44 -30.54 -21.22 5.78
N ASP A 45 -29.34 -21.04 5.23
CA ASP A 45 -28.05 -20.99 5.92
C ASP A 45 -27.75 -19.62 6.56
N ALA A 46 -28.54 -18.59 6.25
CA ALA A 46 -28.44 -17.27 6.86
C ALA A 46 -29.84 -16.74 7.27
N PRO A 47 -30.46 -17.30 8.33
CA PRO A 47 -31.77 -16.85 8.80
C PRO A 47 -31.77 -15.36 9.16
N GLY A 48 -32.81 -14.64 8.74
CA GLY A 48 -32.94 -13.21 8.97
C GLY A 48 -32.22 -12.33 7.94
N THR A 49 -31.65 -12.94 6.89
CA THR A 49 -31.01 -12.24 5.78
C THR A 49 -31.84 -12.34 4.51
N ALA A 50 -31.93 -11.25 3.74
CA ALA A 50 -32.47 -11.22 2.40
C ALA A 50 -31.34 -10.98 1.38
N ARG A 51 -31.35 -11.74 0.29
CA ARG A 51 -30.37 -11.62 -0.81
C ARG A 51 -31.08 -11.43 -2.14
N PHE A 52 -30.60 -10.52 -2.98
CA PHE A 52 -31.08 -10.42 -4.35
C PHE A 52 -30.75 -11.68 -5.14
N VAL A 53 -31.69 -12.14 -5.97
CA VAL A 53 -31.44 -13.29 -6.87
C VAL A 53 -30.35 -12.94 -7.89
N HIS A 54 -30.35 -11.70 -8.36
CA HIS A 54 -29.36 -11.20 -9.32
C HIS A 54 -28.94 -9.76 -8.99
N ALA A 55 -27.64 -9.49 -9.02
CA ALA A 55 -27.08 -8.14 -8.85
C ALA A 55 -27.68 -7.11 -9.82
N LEU A 56 -27.99 -7.50 -11.07
CA LEU A 56 -28.62 -6.61 -12.05
C LEU A 56 -30.01 -6.14 -11.67
N VAL A 57 -30.79 -6.97 -10.95
CA VAL A 57 -32.11 -6.57 -10.43
C VAL A 57 -31.93 -5.52 -9.35
N ARG A 58 -30.97 -5.73 -8.45
CA ARG A 58 -30.60 -4.77 -7.42
C ARG A 58 -30.17 -3.43 -8.03
N ASP A 59 -29.29 -3.46 -9.02
CA ASP A 59 -28.80 -2.26 -9.70
C ASP A 59 -29.93 -1.54 -10.45
N GLY A 60 -30.79 -2.28 -11.17
CA GLY A 60 -31.94 -1.70 -11.85
C GLY A 60 -32.97 -1.06 -10.90
N VAL A 61 -33.18 -1.61 -9.71
CA VAL A 61 -34.00 -0.97 -8.67
C VAL A 61 -33.29 0.27 -8.15
N TYR A 62 -32.00 0.17 -7.82
CA TYR A 62 -31.20 1.26 -7.23
C TYR A 62 -31.08 2.48 -8.16
N ASP A 63 -30.91 2.25 -9.46
CA ASP A 63 -30.77 3.30 -10.48
C ASP A 63 -32.08 4.05 -10.76
N ASN A 64 -33.23 3.43 -10.46
CA ASN A 64 -34.54 4.07 -10.58
C ASN A 64 -34.95 4.87 -9.34
N ILE A 65 -34.18 4.83 -8.25
CA ILE A 65 -34.46 5.63 -7.03
C ILE A 65 -34.11 7.09 -7.29
N GLY A 66 -35.04 7.99 -7.01
CA GLY A 66 -34.80 9.43 -7.05
C GLY A 66 -33.58 9.83 -6.20
N PRO A 67 -32.71 10.76 -6.66
CA PRO A 67 -31.47 11.09 -5.95
C PRO A 67 -31.65 11.51 -4.48
N SER A 68 -32.76 12.19 -4.17
CA SER A 68 -33.08 12.64 -2.81
C SER A 68 -33.52 11.48 -1.92
N ASP A 69 -34.32 10.55 -2.43
CA ASP A 69 -34.74 9.34 -1.70
C ASP A 69 -33.54 8.43 -1.44
N ARG A 70 -32.68 8.25 -2.44
CA ARG A 70 -31.46 7.45 -2.33
C ARG A 70 -30.52 7.98 -1.24
N ARG A 71 -30.33 9.31 -1.19
CA ARG A 71 -29.54 9.96 -0.13
C ARG A 71 -30.18 9.78 1.25
N ARG A 72 -31.51 9.94 1.36
CA ARG A 72 -32.24 9.69 2.62
C ARG A 72 -32.04 8.26 3.11
N MET A 73 -32.18 7.27 2.22
CA MET A 73 -32.01 5.86 2.56
C MET A 73 -30.58 5.53 2.99
N HIS A 74 -29.56 6.05 2.30
CA HIS A 74 -28.17 5.89 2.73
C HIS A 74 -27.91 6.49 4.11
N ARG A 75 -28.49 7.65 4.42
CA ARG A 75 -28.36 8.25 5.75
C ARG A 75 -29.02 7.38 6.83
N ALA A 76 -30.22 6.87 6.58
CA ALA A 76 -30.91 5.98 7.51
C ALA A 76 -30.10 4.69 7.74
N LEU A 77 -29.59 4.07 6.67
CA LEU A 77 -28.76 2.87 6.76
C LEU A 77 -27.43 3.11 7.48
N ALA A 78 -26.80 4.29 7.32
CA ALA A 78 -25.57 4.60 8.05
C ALA A 78 -25.76 4.54 9.58
N GLU A 79 -26.88 5.08 10.08
CA GLU A 79 -27.19 5.07 11.53
C GLU A 79 -27.55 3.67 12.02
N VAL A 80 -28.30 2.90 11.23
CA VAL A 80 -28.69 1.52 11.56
C VAL A 80 -27.48 0.59 11.60
N VAL A 81 -26.64 0.62 10.56
CA VAL A 81 -25.45 -0.22 10.49
C VAL A 81 -24.45 0.14 11.58
N ALA A 82 -24.32 1.42 11.94
CA ALA A 82 -23.46 1.84 13.05
C ALA A 82 -23.87 1.22 14.40
N ALA A 83 -25.16 0.95 14.59
CA ALA A 83 -25.70 0.33 15.80
C ALA A 83 -25.70 -1.21 15.76
N ALA A 84 -25.41 -1.83 14.62
CA ALA A 84 -25.48 -3.27 14.45
C ALA A 84 -24.33 -4.01 15.14
N GLU A 85 -24.62 -5.20 15.70
CA GLU A 85 -23.65 -6.13 16.29
C GLU A 85 -22.95 -6.99 15.22
N THR A 86 -22.67 -6.41 14.05
CA THR A 86 -21.85 -7.07 13.02
C THR A 86 -20.35 -6.96 13.34
N GLY A 87 -19.53 -7.70 12.59
CA GLY A 87 -18.08 -7.60 12.66
C GLY A 87 -17.62 -6.15 12.55
N ARG A 88 -16.68 -5.76 13.42
CA ARG A 88 -16.24 -4.36 13.58
C ARG A 88 -15.76 -3.75 12.25
N ARG A 89 -15.10 -4.54 11.41
CA ARG A 89 -14.53 -4.13 10.13
C ARG A 89 -15.63 -3.86 9.09
N GLU A 90 -16.49 -4.84 8.86
CA GLU A 90 -17.59 -4.78 7.91
C GLU A 90 -18.48 -3.59 8.24
N ARG A 91 -18.75 -3.38 9.53
CA ARG A 91 -19.49 -2.23 10.04
C ARG A 91 -18.82 -0.91 9.69
N ILE A 92 -17.53 -0.73 9.99
CA ILE A 92 -16.82 0.54 9.72
C ILE A 92 -16.85 0.87 8.21
N ALA A 93 -16.58 -0.12 7.35
CA ALA A 93 -16.57 0.09 5.91
C ALA A 93 -17.97 0.41 5.36
N ALA A 94 -19.01 -0.29 5.81
CA ALA A 94 -20.39 -0.06 5.40
C ALA A 94 -20.89 1.32 5.86
N VAL A 95 -20.61 1.70 7.11
CA VAL A 95 -20.94 3.04 7.63
C VAL A 95 -20.26 4.13 6.82
N ALA A 96 -18.96 4.02 6.53
CA ALA A 96 -18.25 4.98 5.68
C ALA A 96 -18.89 5.14 4.29
N SER A 97 -19.22 4.02 3.65
CA SER A 97 -19.87 3.98 2.34
C SER A 97 -21.23 4.67 2.33
N HIS A 98 -22.08 4.37 3.33
CA HIS A 98 -23.41 4.96 3.46
C HIS A 98 -23.35 6.44 3.83
N LEU A 99 -22.47 6.85 4.75
CA LEU A 99 -22.28 8.27 5.08
C LEU A 99 -21.86 9.08 3.85
N ALA A 100 -20.91 8.58 3.06
CA ALA A 100 -20.45 9.27 1.85
C ALA A 100 -21.56 9.44 0.80
N ARG A 101 -22.38 8.40 0.59
CA ARG A 101 -23.49 8.43 -0.38
C ARG A 101 -24.73 9.19 0.11
N GLY A 102 -24.89 9.31 1.43
CA GLY A 102 -26.00 10.03 2.07
C GLY A 102 -25.70 11.49 2.41
N ALA A 103 -24.47 11.95 2.19
CA ALA A 103 -24.04 13.30 2.54
C ALA A 103 -24.72 14.38 1.70
N THR A 104 -25.16 15.46 2.37
CA THR A 104 -25.84 16.60 1.73
C THR A 104 -25.31 17.95 2.21
N THR A 105 -24.78 18.02 3.42
CA THR A 105 -24.25 19.23 4.02
C THR A 105 -22.74 19.12 4.21
N PRO A 106 -22.02 20.24 4.37
CA PRO A 106 -20.61 20.21 4.71
C PRO A 106 -20.31 19.37 5.97
N ALA A 107 -21.19 19.41 6.97
CA ALA A 107 -21.06 18.60 8.18
C ALA A 107 -21.19 17.09 7.90
N ASP A 108 -22.12 16.69 7.02
CA ASP A 108 -22.24 15.29 6.58
C ASP A 108 -20.97 14.84 5.86
N HIS A 109 -20.42 15.68 5.00
CA HIS A 109 -19.20 15.39 4.26
C HIS A 109 -17.97 15.27 5.19
N LEU A 110 -17.88 16.07 6.27
CA LEU A 110 -16.84 15.89 7.29
C LEU A 110 -16.99 14.57 8.05
N ARG A 111 -18.22 14.17 8.39
CA ARG A 111 -18.50 12.85 9.00
C ARG A 111 -18.09 11.72 8.05
N ALA A 112 -18.44 11.82 6.77
CA ALA A 112 -18.07 10.85 5.75
C ALA A 112 -16.55 10.76 5.55
N ALA A 113 -15.84 11.90 5.52
CA ALA A 113 -14.39 11.94 5.41
C ALA A 113 -13.72 11.22 6.59
N THR A 114 -14.16 11.51 7.81
CA THR A 114 -13.62 10.90 9.04
C THR A 114 -13.85 9.40 9.06
N SER A 115 -15.07 8.96 8.73
CA SER A 115 -15.42 7.54 8.68
C SER A 115 -14.64 6.80 7.59
N SER A 116 -14.50 7.38 6.40
CA SER A 116 -13.74 6.80 5.30
C SER A 116 -12.23 6.72 5.63
N ARG A 117 -11.67 7.72 6.32
CA ARG A 117 -10.29 7.63 6.82
C ARG A 117 -10.11 6.45 7.76
N GLN A 118 -11.05 6.25 8.69
CA GLN A 118 -10.99 5.13 9.63
C GLN A 118 -11.13 3.80 8.89
N ALA A 119 -12.08 3.67 7.97
CA ALA A 119 -12.25 2.47 7.15
C ALA A 119 -10.99 2.14 6.34
N GLY A 120 -10.32 3.14 5.77
CA GLY A 120 -9.06 2.96 5.06
C GLY A 120 -7.94 2.45 5.97
N ARG A 121 -7.85 2.95 7.21
CA ARG A 121 -6.86 2.48 8.20
C ARG A 121 -7.09 1.03 8.63
N GLU A 122 -8.34 0.63 8.85
CA GLU A 122 -8.68 -0.77 9.15
C GLU A 122 -8.32 -1.68 7.97
N ALA A 123 -8.65 -1.27 6.74
CA ALA A 123 -8.29 -2.02 5.55
C ALA A 123 -6.76 -2.17 5.38
N LEU A 124 -5.98 -1.12 5.69
CA LEU A 124 -4.51 -1.22 5.71
C LEU A 124 -4.00 -2.23 6.74
N ALA A 125 -4.60 -2.27 7.94
CA ALA A 125 -4.20 -3.20 9.00
C ALA A 125 -4.40 -4.67 8.59
N GLU A 126 -5.33 -4.94 7.67
CA GLU A 126 -5.63 -6.27 7.13
C GLU A 126 -5.04 -6.50 5.74
N LEU A 127 -4.13 -5.62 5.30
CA LEU A 127 -3.44 -5.69 4.00
C LEU A 127 -4.39 -5.62 2.78
N ALA A 128 -5.61 -5.12 2.96
CA ALA A 128 -6.61 -4.87 1.92
C ALA A 128 -6.34 -3.53 1.22
N TYR A 129 -5.24 -3.48 0.46
CA TYR A 129 -4.69 -2.23 -0.08
C TYR A 129 -5.60 -1.55 -1.12
N ALA A 130 -6.29 -2.31 -1.97
CA ALA A 130 -7.17 -1.75 -2.99
C ALA A 130 -8.41 -1.09 -2.35
N GLU A 131 -8.96 -1.74 -1.32
CA GLU A 131 -10.07 -1.25 -0.51
C GLU A 131 -9.66 0.00 0.27
N ALA A 132 -8.48 -0.02 0.90
CA ALA A 132 -7.93 1.14 1.59
C ALA A 132 -7.79 2.35 0.67
N ALA A 133 -7.24 2.14 -0.54
CA ALA A 133 -7.14 3.20 -1.55
C ALA A 133 -8.52 3.75 -1.95
N GLY A 134 -9.52 2.88 -2.08
CA GLY A 134 -10.92 3.28 -2.30
C GLY A 134 -11.44 4.20 -1.21
N GLN A 135 -11.24 3.82 0.06
CA GLN A 135 -11.68 4.59 1.22
C GLN A 135 -10.96 5.93 1.35
N PHE A 136 -9.65 6.00 1.12
CA PHE A 136 -8.91 7.27 1.16
C PHE A 136 -9.30 8.21 0.00
N ARG A 137 -9.62 7.68 -1.19
CA ARG A 137 -10.21 8.48 -2.28
C ARG A 137 -11.57 9.06 -1.88
N THR A 138 -12.44 8.26 -1.26
CA THR A 138 -13.72 8.74 -0.73
C THR A 138 -13.54 9.79 0.37
N ALA A 139 -12.53 9.63 1.24
CA ALA A 139 -12.20 10.61 2.26
C ALA A 139 -11.77 11.96 1.63
N LEU A 140 -10.84 11.95 0.68
CA LEU A 140 -10.39 13.15 -0.05
C LEU A 140 -11.53 13.85 -0.79
N HIS A 141 -12.39 13.10 -1.47
CA HIS A 141 -13.57 13.65 -2.13
C HIS A 141 -14.51 14.33 -1.12
N SER A 142 -14.78 13.68 0.01
CA SER A 142 -15.65 14.21 1.05
C SER A 142 -15.05 15.47 1.72
N MET A 143 -13.74 15.50 1.95
CA MET A 143 -13.03 16.70 2.44
C MET A 143 -13.19 17.88 1.47
N ALA A 144 -13.13 17.65 0.16
CA ALA A 144 -13.35 18.70 -0.84
C ALA A 144 -14.80 19.23 -0.80
N MET A 145 -15.78 18.33 -0.70
CA MET A 145 -17.21 18.69 -0.63
C MET A 145 -17.58 19.41 0.67
N ALA A 146 -16.82 19.23 1.75
CA ALA A 146 -17.00 19.91 3.03
C ALA A 146 -16.54 21.39 3.05
N GLY A 147 -16.09 21.93 1.92
CA GLY A 147 -15.45 23.25 1.85
C GLY A 147 -13.91 23.19 1.93
N GLY A 148 -13.34 22.01 1.81
CA GLY A 148 -11.90 21.76 1.89
C GLY A 148 -11.44 21.43 3.31
N ALA A 149 -10.30 20.74 3.38
CA ALA A 149 -9.54 20.55 4.62
C ALA A 149 -8.28 21.42 4.61
N ALA A 150 -7.68 21.58 5.78
CA ALA A 150 -6.36 22.18 5.90
C ALA A 150 -5.39 21.49 4.93
N ALA A 151 -4.49 22.27 4.31
CA ALA A 151 -3.59 21.75 3.28
C ALA A 151 -2.78 20.55 3.82
N THR A 152 -2.30 20.65 5.05
CA THR A 152 -1.55 19.60 5.76
C THR A 152 -2.36 18.31 5.94
N GLU A 153 -3.62 18.39 6.39
CA GLU A 153 -4.48 17.21 6.57
C GLU A 153 -4.74 16.50 5.23
N ARG A 154 -4.88 17.29 4.16
CA ARG A 154 -5.02 16.76 2.80
C ARG A 154 -3.73 16.10 2.33
N ALA A 155 -2.56 16.67 2.63
CA ALA A 155 -1.27 16.08 2.32
C ALA A 155 -1.04 14.76 3.06
N GLU A 156 -1.39 14.69 4.34
CA GLU A 156 -1.38 13.43 5.11
C GLU A 156 -2.26 12.36 4.46
N MET A 157 -3.49 12.73 4.07
CA MET A 157 -4.42 11.81 3.41
C MET A 157 -3.93 11.36 2.03
N LEU A 158 -3.30 12.25 1.27
CA LEU A 158 -2.67 11.91 0.00
C LEU A 158 -1.54 10.89 0.19
N LEU A 159 -0.76 10.99 1.27
CA LEU A 159 0.28 9.99 1.58
C LEU A 159 -0.30 8.67 2.09
N ASP A 160 -1.43 8.68 2.80
CA ASP A 160 -2.16 7.46 3.18
C ASP A 160 -2.70 6.75 1.91
N LEU A 161 -3.25 7.51 0.96
CA LEU A 161 -3.69 7.00 -0.36
C LEU A 161 -2.51 6.47 -1.19
N ALA A 162 -1.44 7.25 -1.33
CA ALA A 162 -0.26 6.86 -2.09
C ALA A 162 0.33 5.55 -1.56
N PHE A 163 0.34 5.36 -0.23
CA PHE A 163 0.80 4.12 0.37
C PHE A 163 -0.08 2.93 -0.05
N ALA A 164 -1.40 3.07 0.04
CA ALA A 164 -2.33 2.02 -0.39
C ALA A 164 -2.21 1.71 -1.89
N GLU A 165 -2.04 2.73 -2.74
CA GLU A 165 -1.83 2.59 -4.18
C GLU A 165 -0.51 1.89 -4.50
N TYR A 166 0.59 2.29 -3.86
CA TYR A 166 1.88 1.62 -4.01
C TYR A 166 1.79 0.13 -3.66
N ARG A 167 1.15 -0.19 -2.53
CA ARG A 167 1.00 -1.58 -2.06
C ARG A 167 0.04 -2.42 -2.90
N SER A 168 -0.85 -1.79 -3.66
CA SER A 168 -1.75 -2.46 -4.62
C SER A 168 -1.22 -2.43 -6.07
N GLY A 169 0.00 -1.91 -6.30
CA GLY A 169 0.65 -1.88 -7.62
C GLY A 169 0.26 -0.69 -8.50
N ALA A 170 -0.54 0.27 -8.01
CA ALA A 170 -0.93 1.48 -8.72
C ALA A 170 0.15 2.57 -8.64
N PHE A 171 1.35 2.27 -9.13
CA PHE A 171 2.56 3.10 -8.93
C PHE A 171 2.44 4.53 -9.46
N GLY A 172 1.84 4.73 -10.63
CA GLY A 172 1.67 6.06 -11.22
C GLY A 172 0.81 6.99 -10.36
N GLY A 173 -0.29 6.45 -9.79
CA GLY A 173 -1.14 7.18 -8.84
C GLY A 173 -0.38 7.53 -7.56
N ALA A 174 0.35 6.56 -7.00
CA ALA A 174 1.14 6.75 -5.80
C ALA A 174 2.18 7.88 -5.97
N LEU A 175 2.93 7.88 -7.08
CA LEU A 175 3.90 8.93 -7.40
C LEU A 175 3.27 10.31 -7.49
N GLU A 176 2.14 10.43 -8.18
CA GLU A 176 1.45 11.72 -8.34
C GLU A 176 0.94 12.23 -6.99
N HIS A 177 0.36 11.37 -6.16
CA HIS A 177 -0.09 11.74 -4.82
C HIS A 177 1.08 12.10 -3.88
N CYS A 178 2.23 11.41 -3.96
CA CYS A 178 3.47 11.81 -3.28
C CYS A 178 3.92 13.21 -3.70
N ARG A 179 3.90 13.52 -5.01
CA ARG A 179 4.27 14.83 -5.55
C ARG A 179 3.35 15.94 -5.04
N LEU A 180 2.03 15.69 -5.03
CA LEU A 180 1.03 16.64 -4.53
C LEU A 180 1.20 16.90 -3.03
N ALA A 181 1.42 15.86 -2.23
CA ALA A 181 1.66 15.99 -0.80
C ALA A 181 2.97 16.73 -0.50
N ALA A 182 4.04 16.43 -1.25
CA ALA A 182 5.34 17.07 -1.09
C ALA A 182 5.28 18.59 -1.36
N LYS A 183 4.50 19.04 -2.35
CA LYS A 183 4.33 20.47 -2.62
C LYS A 183 3.74 21.22 -1.43
N VAL A 184 2.78 20.62 -0.73
CA VAL A 184 2.22 21.19 0.50
C VAL A 184 3.27 21.16 1.61
N ALA A 185 3.95 20.03 1.77
CA ALA A 185 4.97 19.86 2.80
C ALA A 185 6.12 20.88 2.68
N GLU A 186 6.53 21.23 1.47
CA GLU A 186 7.53 22.26 1.21
C GLU A 186 7.06 23.65 1.66
N VAL A 187 5.84 24.05 1.27
CA VAL A 187 5.26 25.36 1.64
C VAL A 187 5.07 25.49 3.15
N GLU A 188 4.56 24.44 3.79
CA GLU A 188 4.29 24.39 5.22
C GLU A 188 5.52 24.03 6.06
N LYS A 189 6.69 23.82 5.42
CA LYS A 189 7.94 23.40 6.06
C LYS A 189 7.82 22.14 6.92
N ARG A 190 6.96 21.21 6.51
CA ARG A 190 6.74 19.90 7.13
C ARG A 190 7.72 18.87 6.58
N TRP A 191 8.95 18.90 7.09
CA TRP A 191 10.02 17.98 6.69
C TRP A 191 9.63 16.51 6.86
N ASP A 192 8.77 16.20 7.82
CA ASP A 192 8.27 14.86 8.12
C ASP A 192 7.38 14.32 6.98
N LEU A 193 6.46 15.15 6.47
CA LEU A 193 5.62 14.80 5.33
C LEU A 193 6.43 14.70 4.04
N LEU A 194 7.42 15.58 3.87
CA LEU A 194 8.29 15.56 2.71
C LEU A 194 9.18 14.30 2.68
N ALA A 195 9.77 13.92 3.82
CA ALA A 195 10.55 12.69 3.94
C ALA A 195 9.67 11.45 3.70
N ARG A 196 8.44 11.44 4.26
CA ARG A 196 7.47 10.37 4.01
C ARG A 196 7.12 10.27 2.53
N ALA A 197 6.87 11.39 1.83
CA ALA A 197 6.61 11.40 0.39
C ALA A 197 7.78 10.86 -0.43
N ALA A 198 9.00 11.25 -0.08
CA ALA A 198 10.22 10.87 -0.77
C ALA A 198 10.56 9.37 -0.64
N LEU A 199 10.24 8.78 0.52
CA LEU A 199 10.58 7.38 0.84
C LEU A 199 9.46 6.37 0.56
N LEU A 200 8.25 6.83 0.24
CA LEU A 200 7.06 5.97 0.17
C LEU A 200 7.15 4.88 -0.89
N VAL A 201 7.52 5.25 -2.12
CA VAL A 201 7.67 4.31 -3.23
C VAL A 201 9.14 3.85 -3.25
N ASP A 202 9.38 2.57 -3.04
CA ASP A 202 10.72 1.95 -3.05
C ASP A 202 10.77 0.70 -3.93
N GLY A 203 11.96 0.29 -4.34
CA GLY A 203 12.21 -1.06 -4.86
C GLY A 203 11.58 -1.38 -6.22
N VAL A 204 10.99 -0.40 -6.88
CA VAL A 204 10.37 -0.55 -8.21
C VAL A 204 10.92 0.54 -9.13
N ALA A 205 11.39 0.14 -10.31
CA ALA A 205 11.68 1.06 -11.39
C ALA A 205 10.35 1.56 -11.96
N VAL A 206 10.08 2.85 -11.79
CA VAL A 206 8.83 3.48 -12.18
C VAL A 206 9.13 4.65 -13.11
N GLU A 207 8.32 4.80 -14.16
CA GLU A 207 8.37 6.00 -14.99
C GLU A 207 8.15 7.24 -14.12
N GLY A 208 8.98 8.26 -14.29
CA GLY A 208 8.96 9.45 -13.44
C GLY A 208 9.65 9.29 -12.07
N GLY A 209 10.37 8.19 -11.81
CA GLY A 209 11.09 7.96 -10.56
C GLY A 209 12.09 9.06 -10.17
N GLY A 210 12.57 9.86 -11.13
CA GLY A 210 13.38 11.06 -10.85
C GLY A 210 12.71 12.08 -9.94
N VAL A 211 11.36 12.09 -9.87
CA VAL A 211 10.61 12.91 -8.91
C VAL A 211 10.96 12.52 -7.47
N LEU A 212 11.02 11.22 -7.15
CA LEU A 212 11.36 10.77 -5.80
C LEU A 212 12.79 11.14 -5.42
N VAL A 213 13.72 11.10 -6.38
CA VAL A 213 15.12 11.53 -6.16
C VAL A 213 15.16 13.03 -5.85
N ALA A 214 14.44 13.86 -6.60
CA ALA A 214 14.34 15.29 -6.32
C ALA A 214 13.72 15.56 -4.93
N LEU A 215 12.67 14.83 -4.57
CA LEU A 215 12.06 14.91 -3.25
C LEU A 215 13.02 14.45 -2.15
N CYS A 216 13.82 13.39 -2.38
CA CYS A 216 14.84 12.94 -1.43
C CYS A 216 15.89 14.03 -1.18
N ARG A 217 16.36 14.71 -2.24
CA ARG A 217 17.33 15.82 -2.11
C ARG A 217 16.75 16.96 -1.28
N LEU A 218 15.51 17.37 -1.55
CA LEU A 218 14.83 18.43 -0.81
C LEU A 218 14.54 18.02 0.64
N ALA A 219 14.10 16.78 0.87
CA ALA A 219 13.88 16.26 2.22
C ALA A 219 15.18 16.28 3.02
N PHE A 220 16.30 15.86 2.43
CA PHE A 220 17.58 15.78 3.11
C PHE A 220 18.12 17.15 3.58
N THR A 221 17.75 18.25 2.89
CA THR A 221 18.13 19.62 3.31
C THR A 221 17.26 20.17 4.45
N LEU A 222 16.02 19.67 4.58
CA LEU A 222 15.05 20.17 5.57
C LEU A 222 14.94 19.29 6.82
N VAL A 223 15.24 17.99 6.72
CA VAL A 223 15.19 17.06 7.86
C VAL A 223 16.27 17.44 8.89
N PRO A 224 15.91 17.64 10.18
CA PRO A 224 16.85 17.99 11.23
C PRO A 224 18.00 16.99 11.37
N GLU A 225 19.18 17.45 11.81
CA GLU A 225 20.38 16.62 11.92
C GLU A 225 20.22 15.47 12.93
N GLU A 226 19.34 15.64 13.92
CA GLU A 226 19.03 14.64 14.95
C GLU A 226 18.19 13.46 14.41
N GLN A 227 17.52 13.63 13.26
CA GLN A 227 16.70 12.60 12.64
C GLN A 227 17.54 11.62 11.82
N LEU A 228 18.51 10.98 12.50
CA LEU A 228 19.53 10.12 11.90
C LEU A 228 18.94 9.02 11.01
N SER A 229 17.86 8.36 11.46
CA SER A 229 17.17 7.30 10.69
C SER A 229 16.67 7.80 9.34
N LEU A 230 15.95 8.94 9.31
CA LEU A 230 15.42 9.50 8.07
C LEU A 230 16.55 9.99 7.17
N ARG A 231 17.58 10.63 7.74
CA ARG A 231 18.76 11.07 6.97
C ARG A 231 19.48 9.88 6.33
N ALA A 232 19.65 8.78 7.07
CA ALA A 232 20.24 7.55 6.55
C ALA A 232 19.44 6.98 5.38
N GLN A 233 18.12 6.86 5.51
CA GLN A 233 17.23 6.34 4.48
C GLN A 233 17.19 7.23 3.23
N LEU A 234 17.09 8.55 3.40
CA LEU A 234 17.14 9.50 2.29
C LEU A 234 18.48 9.44 1.56
N GLN A 235 19.59 9.39 2.30
CA GLN A 235 20.91 9.30 1.71
C GLN A 235 21.14 7.94 1.00
N ALA A 236 20.58 6.84 1.52
CA ALA A 236 20.58 5.54 0.85
C ALA A 236 19.88 5.60 -0.51
N ARG A 237 18.72 6.27 -0.60
CA ARG A 237 18.00 6.47 -1.87
C ARG A 237 18.79 7.30 -2.87
N LEU A 238 19.45 8.35 -2.40
CA LEU A 238 20.28 9.19 -3.27
C LEU A 238 21.54 8.45 -3.74
N ALA A 239 22.13 7.60 -2.90
CA ALA A 239 23.23 6.72 -3.30
C ALA A 239 22.78 5.74 -4.39
N TYR A 240 21.59 5.15 -4.25
CA TYR A 240 21.01 4.28 -5.27
C TYR A 240 20.79 5.02 -6.60
N ALA A 241 20.24 6.24 -6.56
CA ALA A 241 20.08 7.07 -7.76
C ALA A 241 21.43 7.37 -8.43
N ALA A 242 22.48 7.65 -7.65
CA ALA A 242 23.82 7.87 -8.20
C ALA A 242 24.40 6.61 -8.89
N VAL A 243 24.05 5.41 -8.42
CA VAL A 243 24.40 4.15 -9.13
C VAL A 243 23.71 4.07 -10.48
N GLU A 244 22.41 4.39 -10.55
CA GLU A 244 21.64 4.37 -11.81
C GLU A 244 22.14 5.44 -12.80
N ASP A 245 22.57 6.60 -12.29
CA ASP A 245 23.19 7.67 -13.08
C ASP A 245 24.65 7.37 -13.48
N GLY A 246 25.24 6.27 -12.99
CA GLY A 246 26.62 5.87 -13.25
C GLY A 246 27.70 6.64 -12.45
N ASP A 247 27.32 7.52 -11.53
CA ASP A 247 28.24 8.22 -10.62
C ASP A 247 28.61 7.33 -9.41
N LEU A 248 29.42 6.31 -9.69
CA LEU A 248 29.87 5.35 -8.69
C LEU A 248 30.66 6.00 -7.55
N ALA A 249 31.40 7.08 -7.81
CA ALA A 249 32.19 7.77 -6.79
C ALA A 249 31.28 8.43 -5.76
N SER A 250 30.24 9.14 -6.20
CA SER A 250 29.24 9.70 -5.27
C SER A 250 28.41 8.62 -4.61
N ALA A 251 27.99 7.59 -5.34
CA ALA A 251 27.26 6.45 -4.77
C ALA A 251 28.03 5.81 -3.61
N GLN A 252 29.34 5.57 -3.78
CA GLN A 252 30.18 5.00 -2.72
C GLN A 252 30.25 5.91 -1.50
N ARG A 253 30.58 7.19 -1.65
CA ARG A 253 30.63 8.14 -0.53
C ARG A 253 29.30 8.18 0.22
N MET A 254 28.21 8.38 -0.52
CA MET A 254 26.88 8.51 0.05
C MET A 254 26.43 7.23 0.75
N SER A 255 26.76 6.06 0.20
CA SER A 255 26.45 4.77 0.83
C SER A 255 27.20 4.56 2.15
N VAL A 256 28.45 5.05 2.26
CA VAL A 256 29.24 4.98 3.49
C VAL A 256 28.60 5.85 4.58
N ASP A 257 28.32 7.12 4.31
CA ASP A 257 27.73 7.95 5.37
C ASP A 257 26.28 7.54 5.69
N SER A 258 25.51 7.01 4.73
CA SER A 258 24.19 6.45 4.98
C SER A 258 24.26 5.27 5.96
N LEU A 259 25.17 4.31 5.74
CA LEU A 259 25.37 3.18 6.64
C LEU A 259 25.88 3.64 8.01
N ALA A 260 26.82 4.58 8.06
CA ALA A 260 27.33 5.12 9.33
C ALA A 260 26.25 5.86 10.14
N LEU A 261 25.34 6.59 9.48
CA LEU A 261 24.19 7.19 10.14
C LEU A 261 23.24 6.12 10.68
N ALA A 262 22.96 5.08 9.90
CA ALA A 262 22.06 4.00 10.30
C ALA A 262 22.62 3.15 11.46
N GLU A 263 23.93 2.91 11.51
CA GLU A 263 24.58 2.18 12.61
C GLU A 263 24.51 2.91 13.96
N ARG A 264 24.22 4.21 13.94
CA ARG A 264 24.02 5.02 15.15
C ARG A 264 22.58 5.00 15.66
N THR A 265 21.68 4.29 14.98
CA THR A 265 20.28 4.17 15.36
C THR A 265 19.92 2.72 15.71
N ASP A 266 18.82 2.53 16.44
CA ASP A 266 18.22 1.21 16.68
C ASP A 266 17.05 0.96 15.70
N ASP A 267 17.14 1.53 14.49
CA ASP A 267 16.09 1.45 13.47
C ASP A 267 16.49 0.42 12.39
N PRO A 268 15.86 -0.76 12.37
CA PRO A 268 16.12 -1.81 11.39
C PRO A 268 15.91 -1.34 9.94
N ALA A 269 14.94 -0.46 9.70
CA ALA A 269 14.63 0.05 8.37
C ALA A 269 15.74 0.97 7.85
N ALA A 270 16.29 1.83 8.71
CA ALA A 270 17.45 2.64 8.37
C ALA A 270 18.69 1.76 8.08
N LEU A 271 18.91 0.74 8.90
CA LEU A 271 20.07 -0.14 8.74
C LEU A 271 20.01 -0.97 7.47
N ILE A 272 18.86 -1.58 7.15
CA ILE A 272 18.72 -2.33 5.89
C ILE A 272 18.84 -1.40 4.67
N ALA A 273 18.33 -0.16 4.75
CA ALA A 273 18.50 0.83 3.68
C ALA A 273 19.97 1.18 3.45
N GLY A 274 20.74 1.42 4.52
CA GLY A 274 22.18 1.69 4.45
C GLY A 274 22.97 0.49 3.90
N LEU A 275 22.68 -0.72 4.37
CA LEU A 275 23.31 -1.96 3.86
C LEU A 275 23.03 -2.16 2.38
N ARG A 276 21.78 -1.96 1.94
CA ARG A 276 21.38 -2.06 0.53
C ARG A 276 22.08 -1.01 -0.33
N ALA A 277 22.14 0.24 0.11
CA ALA A 277 22.86 1.29 -0.60
C ALA A 277 24.35 0.97 -0.73
N ARG A 278 24.99 0.48 0.35
CA ARG A 278 26.39 0.06 0.33
C ARG A 278 26.60 -1.09 -0.63
N HIS A 279 25.79 -2.14 -0.55
CA HIS A 279 25.88 -3.28 -1.46
C HIS A 279 25.80 -2.84 -2.94
N GLN A 280 24.88 -1.94 -3.28
CA GLN A 280 24.69 -1.48 -4.67
C GLN A 280 25.81 -0.56 -5.17
N ALA A 281 26.41 0.24 -4.29
CA ALA A 281 27.53 1.13 -4.63
C ALA A 281 28.86 0.38 -4.84
N LEU A 282 28.96 -0.84 -4.33
CA LEU A 282 30.09 -1.73 -4.53
C LEU A 282 29.92 -2.48 -5.85
N ALA A 283 30.58 -2.01 -6.91
CA ALA A 283 30.56 -2.63 -8.24
C ALA A 283 31.91 -3.31 -8.55
N GLY A 284 31.89 -4.52 -9.11
CA GLY A 284 33.11 -5.26 -9.47
C GLY A 284 33.50 -6.34 -8.46
N PRO A 285 34.29 -7.36 -8.88
CA PRO A 285 34.62 -8.54 -8.07
C PRO A 285 35.52 -8.26 -6.86
N GLU A 286 36.26 -7.14 -6.88
CA GLU A 286 37.14 -6.72 -5.77
C GLU A 286 36.38 -6.48 -4.46
N TYR A 287 35.06 -6.20 -4.54
CA TYR A 287 34.20 -5.98 -3.39
C TYR A 287 33.36 -7.20 -2.99
N ALA A 288 33.55 -8.36 -3.64
CA ALA A 288 32.70 -9.54 -3.41
C ALA A 288 32.71 -9.98 -1.93
N ARG A 289 33.87 -9.93 -1.26
CA ARG A 289 33.95 -10.25 0.18
C ARG A 289 33.16 -9.28 1.06
N GLU A 290 33.18 -7.99 0.74
CA GLU A 290 32.41 -6.99 1.48
C GLU A 290 30.90 -7.19 1.24
N ARG A 291 30.47 -7.44 0.00
CA ARG A 291 29.07 -7.77 -0.33
C ARG A 291 28.57 -9.02 0.41
N LEU A 292 29.43 -10.04 0.55
CA LEU A 292 29.12 -11.24 1.34
C LEU A 292 28.88 -10.91 2.84
N GLN A 293 29.71 -10.03 3.42
CA GLN A 293 29.54 -9.57 4.80
C GLN A 293 28.26 -8.75 4.98
N LEU A 294 27.96 -7.84 4.05
CA LEU A 294 26.71 -7.06 4.06
C LEU A 294 25.48 -7.96 4.01
N GLY A 295 25.50 -9.01 3.18
CA GLY A 295 24.41 -9.98 3.13
C GLY A 295 24.26 -10.80 4.41
N THR A 296 25.35 -11.07 5.12
CA THR A 296 25.30 -11.72 6.45
C THR A 296 24.61 -10.82 7.47
N ARG A 297 25.01 -9.54 7.52
CA ARG A 297 24.39 -8.53 8.40
C ARG A 297 22.90 -8.35 8.10
N ALA A 298 22.51 -8.37 6.82
CA ALA A 298 21.09 -8.29 6.44
C ALA A 298 20.26 -9.49 6.94
N ILE A 299 20.82 -10.71 6.94
CA ILE A 299 20.14 -11.89 7.49
C ILE A 299 19.93 -11.75 9.00
N GLU A 300 20.91 -11.23 9.74
CA GLU A 300 20.82 -11.02 11.19
C GLU A 300 19.71 -10.02 11.56
N LEU A 301 19.33 -9.11 10.65
CA LEU A 301 18.26 -8.14 10.85
C LEU A 301 16.85 -8.69 10.66
N ALA A 302 16.69 -9.85 10.01
CA ALA A 302 15.37 -10.37 9.68
C ALA A 302 14.49 -10.63 10.92
N GLY A 303 15.11 -10.95 12.06
CA GLY A 303 14.41 -11.13 13.34
C GLY A 303 13.94 -9.84 14.02
N ARG A 304 14.23 -8.67 13.44
CA ARG A 304 13.96 -7.34 14.03
C ARG A 304 12.87 -6.54 13.29
N GLY A 305 11.98 -7.21 12.56
CA GLY A 305 10.86 -6.54 11.88
C GLY A 305 11.10 -6.19 10.41
N GLU A 306 12.20 -6.67 9.82
CA GLU A 306 12.48 -6.54 8.38
C GLU A 306 12.39 -7.92 7.70
N PRO A 307 11.17 -8.43 7.40
CA PRO A 307 11.00 -9.79 6.91
C PRO A 307 11.71 -10.05 5.57
N LEU A 308 11.90 -9.00 4.76
CA LEU A 308 12.62 -9.10 3.49
C LEU A 308 14.15 -8.99 3.65
N ALA A 309 14.69 -8.59 4.80
CA ALA A 309 16.13 -8.47 4.99
C ALA A 309 16.86 -9.82 4.84
N ALA A 310 16.25 -10.93 5.30
CA ALA A 310 16.79 -12.27 5.06
C ALA A 310 16.80 -12.64 3.57
N LEU A 311 15.75 -12.31 2.83
CA LEU A 311 15.68 -12.54 1.39
C LEU A 311 16.82 -11.79 0.69
N TRP A 312 16.96 -10.48 0.94
CA TRP A 312 18.01 -9.66 0.37
C TRP A 312 19.40 -10.16 0.74
N GLY A 313 19.64 -10.44 2.02
CA GLY A 313 20.93 -10.90 2.49
C GLY A 313 21.36 -12.23 1.87
N ARG A 314 20.42 -13.15 1.65
CA ARG A 314 20.68 -14.41 0.93
C ARG A 314 21.01 -14.17 -0.54
N LEU A 315 20.22 -13.35 -1.24
CA LEU A 315 20.47 -13.00 -2.65
C LEU A 315 21.86 -12.36 -2.85
N TRP A 316 22.23 -11.42 -1.99
CA TRP A 316 23.54 -10.76 -2.04
C TRP A 316 24.69 -11.73 -1.79
N ARG A 317 24.52 -12.65 -0.83
CA ARG A 317 25.54 -13.69 -0.54
C ARG A 317 25.73 -14.64 -1.70
N ILE A 318 24.65 -15.07 -2.36
CA ILE A 318 24.72 -15.94 -3.54
C ILE A 318 25.52 -15.23 -4.65
N GLY A 319 25.17 -13.98 -4.97
CA GLY A 319 25.90 -13.20 -5.99
C GLY A 319 27.39 -13.06 -5.69
N ALA A 320 27.73 -12.73 -4.44
CA ALA A 320 29.13 -12.63 -4.01
C ALA A 320 29.88 -13.98 -4.02
N ALA A 321 29.22 -15.08 -3.67
CA ALA A 321 29.83 -16.41 -3.68
C ALA A 321 30.15 -16.88 -5.11
N PHE A 322 29.28 -16.56 -6.08
CA PHE A 322 29.55 -16.80 -7.50
C PHE A 322 30.83 -16.11 -7.98
N GLU A 323 31.01 -14.83 -7.67
CA GLU A 323 32.20 -14.08 -8.09
C GLU A 323 33.48 -14.56 -7.42
N LEU A 324 33.38 -15.14 -6.21
CA LEU A 324 34.50 -15.73 -5.48
C LEU A 324 34.79 -17.18 -5.88
N GLY A 325 33.95 -17.81 -6.68
CA GLY A 325 34.04 -19.23 -7.01
C GLY A 325 33.74 -20.17 -5.83
N ASP A 326 33.00 -19.70 -4.82
CA ASP A 326 32.64 -20.48 -3.63
C ASP A 326 31.36 -21.29 -3.87
N LEU A 327 31.52 -22.46 -4.50
CA LEU A 327 30.42 -23.40 -4.80
C LEU A 327 29.70 -23.93 -3.55
N VAL A 328 30.40 -24.03 -2.41
CA VAL A 328 29.79 -24.48 -1.13
C VAL A 328 28.90 -23.39 -0.54
N GLY A 329 29.32 -22.13 -0.64
CA GLY A 329 28.52 -20.96 -0.25
C GLY A 329 27.24 -20.81 -1.07
N ILE A 330 27.27 -21.19 -2.36
CA ILE A 330 26.11 -21.19 -3.26
C ILE A 330 25.06 -22.23 -2.82
N ASP A 331 25.48 -23.49 -2.65
CA ASP A 331 24.57 -24.58 -2.26
C ASP A 331 23.93 -24.36 -0.88
N GLY A 332 24.69 -23.80 0.07
CA GLY A 332 24.18 -23.44 1.40
C GLY A 332 23.14 -22.31 1.35
N GLY A 333 23.28 -21.36 0.42
CA GLY A 333 22.31 -20.30 0.17
C GLY A 333 20.99 -20.81 -0.43
N HIS A 334 21.08 -21.73 -1.39
CA HIS A 334 19.90 -22.35 -2.03
C HIS A 334 19.10 -23.26 -1.08
N ARG A 335 19.76 -24.12 -0.28
CA ARG A 335 19.05 -25.04 0.63
C ARG A 335 18.29 -24.33 1.76
N ALA A 336 18.73 -23.15 2.19
CA ALA A 336 18.01 -22.34 3.18
C ALA A 336 16.74 -21.66 2.60
N HIS A 337 16.54 -21.69 1.28
CA HIS A 337 15.35 -21.22 0.58
C HIS A 337 14.25 -22.29 0.52
N ALA A 338 14.55 -23.57 0.73
CA ALA A 338 13.61 -24.67 0.53
C ALA A 338 13.17 -25.39 1.83
N PRO A 339 12.41 -24.76 2.76
CA PRO A 339 11.68 -25.54 3.76
C PRO A 339 10.37 -26.15 3.23
N ASP A 340 9.86 -25.73 2.05
CA ASP A 340 8.68 -26.30 1.41
C ASP A 340 8.69 -26.02 -0.11
N ASP A 341 8.61 -27.07 -0.91
CA ASP A 341 8.65 -27.09 -2.39
C ASP A 341 7.39 -26.47 -3.05
N SER A 342 7.05 -25.21 -2.74
CA SER A 342 5.90 -24.52 -3.37
C SER A 342 6.24 -23.25 -4.14
N TRP A 343 7.48 -22.78 -4.07
CA TRP A 343 7.88 -21.51 -4.70
C TRP A 343 9.26 -21.60 -5.35
N ALA A 344 9.47 -22.53 -6.28
CA ALA A 344 10.61 -22.39 -7.20
C ALA A 344 10.49 -21.04 -7.94
N VAL A 345 11.14 -20.00 -7.42
CA VAL A 345 11.21 -18.69 -8.06
C VAL A 345 12.19 -18.85 -9.21
N ASP A 346 11.61 -18.85 -10.40
CA ASP A 346 12.30 -18.71 -11.67
C ASP A 346 13.10 -17.40 -11.63
N THR A 347 14.37 -17.49 -11.22
CA THR A 347 15.30 -16.35 -11.11
C THR A 347 15.59 -15.70 -12.46
N ASP A 348 15.25 -16.37 -13.57
CA ASP A 348 15.36 -15.81 -14.92
C ASP A 348 14.29 -14.75 -15.21
N LYS A 349 13.21 -14.70 -14.43
CA LYS A 349 12.12 -13.71 -14.59
C LYS A 349 12.29 -12.46 -13.75
N TRP A 350 13.04 -12.54 -12.65
CA TRP A 350 13.51 -11.35 -11.96
C TRP A 350 14.75 -10.86 -12.66
N SER A 351 14.56 -9.97 -13.63
CA SER A 351 15.65 -9.18 -14.19
C SER A 351 16.32 -8.40 -13.06
N VAL A 352 17.36 -9.00 -12.48
CA VAL A 352 18.49 -8.30 -11.86
C VAL A 352 19.21 -7.56 -12.99
N GLY A 353 18.52 -6.58 -13.57
CA GLY A 353 18.89 -5.91 -14.82
C GLY A 353 20.19 -5.11 -14.73
N ALA A 354 20.74 -4.93 -13.54
CA ALA A 354 22.00 -4.21 -13.32
C ALA A 354 23.21 -5.13 -13.03
N GLY A 355 23.01 -6.42 -12.71
CA GLY A 355 24.10 -7.32 -12.33
C GLY A 355 24.85 -7.91 -13.53
N PHE A 356 24.11 -8.41 -14.51
CA PHE A 356 24.70 -9.13 -15.65
C PHE A 356 25.37 -8.23 -16.70
N GLN A 357 24.89 -7.00 -16.90
CA GLN A 357 25.53 -6.06 -17.84
C GLN A 357 26.90 -5.56 -17.36
N ARG A 358 27.24 -5.69 -16.07
CA ARG A 358 28.47 -5.13 -15.49
C ARG A 358 29.72 -6.02 -15.67
N CYS A 359 29.57 -7.24 -16.18
CA CYS A 359 30.71 -8.12 -16.47
C CYS A 359 31.21 -8.03 -17.93
N GLY A 360 30.61 -7.19 -18.79
CA GLY A 360 31.02 -7.06 -20.20
C GLY A 360 30.82 -8.31 -21.06
N LEU A 361 30.15 -9.34 -20.53
CA LEU A 361 29.82 -10.55 -21.26
C LEU A 361 28.50 -10.33 -22.00
N SER A 362 28.58 -10.20 -23.33
CA SER A 362 27.36 -10.24 -24.14
C SER A 362 26.74 -11.64 -24.04
N ARG A 363 25.41 -11.68 -24.20
CA ARG A 363 24.62 -12.92 -24.21
C ARG A 363 25.14 -13.95 -25.21
N ASP A 364 25.84 -13.50 -26.25
CA ASP A 364 26.43 -14.34 -27.30
C ASP A 364 27.74 -15.03 -26.86
N HIS A 365 28.44 -14.51 -25.85
CA HIS A 365 29.71 -15.08 -25.39
C HIS A 365 29.52 -16.37 -24.56
N LEU A 366 28.39 -16.50 -23.86
CA LEU A 366 28.06 -17.68 -23.07
C LEU A 366 27.51 -18.85 -23.91
N ALA A 367 27.01 -18.57 -25.12
CA ALA A 367 26.48 -19.60 -26.01
C ALA A 367 27.58 -20.39 -26.74
N SER A 368 28.81 -19.85 -26.84
CA SER A 368 29.92 -20.51 -27.55
C SER A 368 30.80 -21.41 -26.70
N GLU A 369 30.71 -21.34 -25.37
CA GLU A 369 31.51 -22.18 -24.47
C GLU A 369 30.81 -23.48 -24.02
N PHE A 370 29.54 -23.66 -24.38
CA PHE A 370 28.75 -24.85 -24.03
C PHE A 370 28.09 -25.56 -25.23
N SER A 371 28.65 -25.42 -26.43
CA SER A 371 28.42 -26.32 -27.57
C SER A 371 29.74 -26.83 -28.09
#